data_AF-A0A2G1ZHF0-F1
#
_entry.id   AF-A0A2G1ZHF0-F1
#
_cell.length_a   1.000
_cell.length_b   1.000
_cell.length_c   1.000
_cell.angle_alpha   90.00
_cell.angle_beta   90.00
_cell.angle_gamma   90.00
#
_symmetry.space_group_name_H-M   'P 1'
#
loop_
_entity.id
_entity.type
_entity.pdbx_description
1 polymer ?
#
loop_
_entity_poly.entity_id
_entity_poly.type
_entity_poly.pdbx_seq_one_letter_code
_entity_poly.pdbx_strand_id
1 'polypeptide(L)' 'MVTNKQLISFIKDKHGFVAQTCWIADVKRSNGVKVPIAHNRISPDSMSKPCPSDKVKLIVEALKYYNMIR' A
#
# COMPACT_ATOMS: atom_id res chain seq x y z
N MET A 1 12.95 -9.10 1.57
CA MET A 1 11.68 -8.63 0.94
C MET A 1 10.96 -7.77 1.95
N VAL A 2 10.53 -6.56 1.58
CA VAL A 2 9.77 -5.68 2.48
C VAL A 2 8.35 -6.21 2.62
N THR A 3 7.97 -6.54 3.85
CA THR A 3 6.65 -7.10 4.15
C THR A 3 5.62 -5.99 4.34
N ASN A 4 4.34 -6.32 4.16
CA ASN A 4 3.27 -5.36 4.45
C ASN A 4 3.28 -4.91 5.93
N LYS A 5 3.71 -5.77 6.86
CA LYS A 5 3.86 -5.41 8.29
C LYS A 5 4.91 -4.31 8.50
N GLN A 6 6.05 -4.38 7.80
CA GLN A 6 7.09 -3.36 7.90
C GLN A 6 6.61 -2.01 7.36
N LEU A 7 5.93 -2.01 6.22
CA LEU A 7 5.30 -0.78 5.68
C LEU A 7 4.28 -0.18 6.65
N ILE A 8 3.43 -1.02 7.25
CA ILE A 8 2.42 -0.57 8.22
C ILE A 8 3.10 0.03 9.46
N SER A 9 4.16 -0.60 9.99
CA SER A 9 4.90 -0.05 11.13
C SER A 9 5.52 1.29 10.76
N PHE A 10 6.24 1.38 9.63
CA PHE A 10 6.86 2.62 9.18
C PHE A 10 5.85 3.77 9.07
N ILE A 11 4.68 3.52 8.48
CA ILE A 11 3.62 4.53 8.34
C ILE A 11 3.05 4.91 9.72
N LYS A 12 2.90 3.94 10.62
CA LYS A 12 2.42 4.19 11.99
C LYS A 12 3.41 5.03 12.80
N ASP A 13 4.69 4.67 12.77
CA ASP A 13 5.76 5.37 13.47
C ASP A 13 5.98 6.78 12.93
N LYS A 14 5.88 6.98 11.60
CA LYS A 14 6.14 8.27 10.95
C LYS A 14 4.93 9.20 10.88
N HIS A 15 3.74 8.66 10.63
CA HIS A 15 2.53 9.44 10.35
C HIS A 15 1.41 9.22 11.36
N GLY A 16 1.59 8.37 12.37
CA GLY A 16 0.64 8.20 13.47
C GLY A 16 -0.63 7.42 13.12
N PHE A 17 -0.70 6.74 11.97
CA PHE A 17 -1.88 5.93 11.60
C PHE A 17 -1.50 4.56 11.03
N VAL A 18 -2.45 3.62 11.10
CA VAL A 18 -2.29 2.27 10.56
C VAL A 18 -2.86 2.23 9.13
N ALA A 19 -2.00 2.04 8.14
CA ALA A 19 -2.43 1.85 6.75
C ALA A 19 -3.06 0.47 6.55
N GLN A 20 -4.16 0.42 5.78
CA GLN A 20 -4.75 -0.85 5.40
C GLN A 20 -3.93 -1.54 4.30
N THR A 21 -3.87 -2.86 4.33
CA THR A 21 -3.17 -3.65 3.32
C THR A 21 -3.74 -3.47 1.92
N CYS A 22 -5.05 -3.25 1.78
CA CYS A 22 -5.69 -2.95 0.50
C CYS A 22 -5.19 -1.61 -0.08
N TRP A 23 -5.00 -0.59 0.75
CA TRP A 23 -4.44 0.69 0.32
C TRP A 23 -3.01 0.55 -0.17
N ILE A 24 -2.17 -0.19 0.57
CA ILE A 24 -0.79 -0.46 0.17
C ILE A 24 -0.73 -1.22 -1.16
N ALA A 25 -1.59 -2.22 -1.34
CA ALA A 25 -1.68 -2.98 -2.58
C ALA A 25 -2.12 -2.10 -3.76
N ASP A 26 -3.09 -1.22 -3.55
CA ASP A 26 -3.56 -0.29 -4.56
C ASP A 26 -2.47 0.69 -4.98
N VAL A 27 -1.83 1.36 -4.02
CA VAL A 27 -0.74 2.30 -4.31
C VAL A 27 0.43 1.61 -5.02
N LYS A 28 0.75 0.37 -4.62
CA LYS A 28 1.76 -0.45 -5.32
C LYS A 28 1.36 -0.68 -6.78
N ARG A 29 0.12 -1.09 -7.07
CA ARG A 29 -0.36 -1.29 -8.46
C ARG A 29 -0.34 0.00 -9.26
N SER A 30 -0.83 1.10 -8.68
CA SER A 30 -0.85 2.42 -9.31
C SER A 30 0.55 2.94 -9.64
N ASN A 31 1.59 2.46 -8.95
CA ASN A 31 3.00 2.78 -9.23
C ASN A 31 3.73 1.65 -10.01
N GLY A 32 3.00 0.71 -10.62
CA GLY A 32 3.59 -0.33 -11.47
C GLY A 32 4.25 -1.51 -10.74
N VAL A 33 4.12 -1.60 -9.41
CA VAL A 33 4.60 -2.74 -8.64
C VAL A 33 3.63 -3.91 -8.77
N LYS A 34 4.12 -5.05 -9.27
CA LYS A 34 3.32 -6.28 -9.32
C LYS A 34 2.99 -6.74 -7.91
N VAL A 35 1.71 -6.70 -7.55
CA VAL A 35 1.19 -7.22 -6.27
C VAL A 35 0.41 -8.50 -6.56
N PRO A 36 0.73 -9.63 -5.91
CA PRO A 36 -0.05 -10.85 -6.08
C PRO A 36 -1.53 -10.60 -5.72
N ILE A 37 -2.42 -11.21 -6.48
CA ILE A 37 -3.86 -11.16 -6.22
C ILE A 37 -4.11 -12.01 -4.96
N ALA A 38 -4.80 -11.44 -3.97
CA ALA A 38 -5.17 -12.19 -2.78
C ALA A 38 -6.14 -13.32 -3.18
N HIS A 39 -5.92 -14.53 -2.66
CA HIS A 39 -6.67 -15.74 -3.02
C HIS A 39 -8.19 -15.62 -2.78
N ASN A 40 -8.58 -14.78 -1.83
CA ASN A 40 -9.97 -14.50 -1.46
C ASN A 40 -10.59 -13.33 -2.25
N ARG A 41 -9.94 -12.87 -3.33
CA ARG A 41 -10.40 -11.72 -4.10
C ARG A 41 -11.31 -12.17 -5.25
N ILE A 42 -12.60 -11.82 -5.14
CA ILE A 42 -13.64 -12.17 -6.12
C ILE A 42 -13.48 -11.40 -7.44
N SER A 43 -12.95 -10.17 -7.40
CA SER A 43 -12.70 -9.36 -8.61
C SER A 43 -11.35 -8.63 -8.53
N PRO A 44 -10.48 -8.74 -9.56
CA PRO A 44 -9.19 -8.06 -9.61
C PRO A 44 -9.30 -6.53 -9.80
N ASP A 45 -10.43 -6.05 -10.32
CA ASP A 45 -10.68 -4.64 -10.65
C ASP A 45 -11.50 -3.90 -9.60
N SER A 46 -12.34 -4.61 -8.84
CA SER A 46 -13.15 -3.96 -7.81
C SER A 46 -12.30 -3.71 -6.54
N MET A 47 -12.10 -2.44 -6.24
CA MET A 47 -11.61 -1.97 -4.95
C MET A 47 -12.83 -1.64 -4.08
N SER A 48 -13.10 -2.42 -3.04
CA SER A 48 -14.24 -2.15 -2.16
C SER A 48 -14.14 -0.83 -1.38
N LYS A 49 -12.94 -0.22 -1.28
CA LYS A 49 -12.71 1.04 -0.57
C LYS A 49 -11.66 1.88 -1.29
N PRO A 50 -12.00 3.04 -1.87
CA PRO A 50 -11.00 3.95 -2.42
C PRO A 50 -10.08 4.45 -1.31
N CYS A 51 -8.77 4.49 -1.57
CA CYS A 51 -7.82 5.04 -0.61
C CYS A 51 -7.93 6.57 -0.61
N PRO A 52 -8.04 7.23 0.55
CA PRO A 52 -8.02 8.69 0.62
C PRO A 52 -6.70 9.24 0.03
N SER A 53 -6.78 10.28 -0.80
CA SER A 53 -5.64 10.85 -1.52
C SER A 53 -4.51 11.30 -0.57
N ASP A 54 -4.85 11.80 0.62
CA ASP A 54 -3.86 12.18 1.64
C ASP A 54 -3.07 10.97 2.13
N LYS A 55 -3.71 9.82 2.32
CA LYS A 55 -3.06 8.60 2.77
C LYS A 55 -2.23 7.94 1.67
N VAL A 56 -2.66 8.07 0.41
CA VAL A 56 -1.90 7.58 -0.75
C VAL A 56 -0.50 8.19 -0.77
N LYS A 57 -0.38 9.51 -0.59
CA LYS A 57 0.92 10.21 -0.57
C LYS A 57 1.87 9.65 0.49
N LEU A 58 1.36 9.38 1.68
CA LEU A 58 2.15 8.84 2.81
C LEU A 58 2.58 7.38 2.56
N ILE A 59 1.72 6.58 1.91
CA ILE A 59 2.08 5.22 1.49
C ILE A 59 3.14 5.25 0.38
N VAL A 60 3.02 6.16 -0.59
CA VAL A 60 4.03 6.36 -1.65
C VAL A 60 5.39 6.70 -1.03
N GLU A 61 5.42 7.60 -0.05
CA GLU A 61 6.65 7.95 0.67
C GLU A 61 7.29 6.73 1.34
N ALA A 62 6.49 5.90 2.02
CA ALA A 62 6.98 4.67 2.63
C ALA A 62 7.51 3.68 1.57
N LEU A 63 6.85 3.55 0.42
CA LEU A 63 7.32 2.70 -0.68
C LEU A 63 8.64 3.21 -1.28
N LYS A 64 8.81 4.53 -1.42
CA LYS A 64 10.07 5.15 -1.86
C LYS A 64 11.19 4.93 -0.85
N TYR A 65 10.91 5.08 0.45
CA TYR A 65 11.88 4.81 1.54
C TYR A 65 12.46 3.40 1.45
N TYR A 66 11.61 2.43 1.10
CA TYR A 66 12.01 1.04 0.91
C TYR A 66 12.52 0.70 -0.50
N ASN A 67 12.74 1.71 -1.37
CA ASN A 67 13.14 1.54 -2.77
C ASN A 67 12.24 0.59 -3.58
N MET A 68 10.95 0.50 -3.23
CA MET A 68 9.98 -0.33 -3.96
C MET A 68 9.47 0.36 -5.23
N ILE A 69 9.52 1.68 -5.26
CA ILE A 69 9.13 2.55 -6.38
C ILE A 69 10.15 3.70 -6.48
N ARG A 70 10.33 4.27 -7.68
CA ARG A 70 11.20 5.43 -7.92
C ARG A 70 10.45 6.74 -7.72
#